data_AF-G0PEU0-F1
#
_entry.id   AF-G0PEU0-F1
#
_cell.length_a   1.000
_cell.length_b   1.000
_cell.length_c   1.000
_cell.angle_alpha   90.00
_cell.angle_beta   90.00
_cell.angle_gamma   90.00
#
_symmetry.space_group_name_H-M   'P 1'
#
loop_
_entity.id
_entity.type
_entity.pdbx_description
1 polymer ?
#
loop_
_entity_poly.entity_id
_entity_poly.type
_entity_poly.pdbx_seq_one_letter_code
_entity_poly.pdbx_strand_id
1 'polypeptide(L)'
;MYKLVWNRQLEQAAYEYVEEHGLGVEKFGRTLYHKDYIGFHWVGDIFDYISLIMKVVPKELLSGLNKWKDLIETLVILLWLLFAMPVRYPVKEGDHFGAGELATSIRYEIGCYSNVMLSICFMKKAPYQPRPFLEGAACSSCPTHCEFFMDDDGEEVEGELCVPPDGYYNDQKAEAAALENISSVGDIVGVSILPIAILLMIWWIRR
;
A
#
# COMPACT_ATOMS: atom_id res chain seq x y z
N MET A 1 1.26 13.64 12.35
CA MET A 1 0.92 12.55 11.42
C MET A 1 1.83 12.71 10.23
N TYR A 2 2.64 11.71 9.86
CA TYR A 2 3.46 11.86 8.66
C TYR A 2 2.63 11.73 7.39
N LYS A 3 3.10 12.41 6.33
CA LYS A 3 2.66 12.17 4.97
C LYS A 3 3.11 10.77 4.54
N LEU A 4 2.17 9.98 4.02
CA LEU A 4 2.50 8.70 3.42
C LEU A 4 3.23 8.91 2.09
N VAL A 5 4.31 8.16 1.92
CA VAL A 5 5.11 8.14 0.69
C VAL A 5 5.16 6.72 0.16
N TRP A 6 5.09 6.62 -1.16
CA TRP A 6 5.19 5.34 -1.84
C TRP A 6 6.56 4.70 -1.65
N ASN A 7 6.59 3.40 -1.32
CA ASN A 7 7.80 2.60 -1.22
C ASN A 7 7.70 1.38 -2.15
N ARG A 8 8.66 1.27 -3.09
CA ARG A 8 8.72 0.19 -4.09
C ARG A 8 8.97 -1.20 -3.50
N GLN A 9 9.69 -1.30 -2.39
CA GLN A 9 9.91 -2.56 -1.71
C GLN A 9 8.62 -3.10 -1.09
N LEU A 10 7.79 -2.21 -0.54
CA LEU A 10 6.48 -2.58 0.01
C LEU A 10 5.50 -2.98 -1.11
N GLU A 11 5.57 -2.32 -2.27
CA GLU A 11 4.85 -2.73 -3.48
C GLU A 11 5.29 -4.12 -3.96
N GLN A 12 6.60 -4.37 -4.04
CA GLN A 12 7.13 -5.69 -4.38
C GLN A 12 6.70 -6.77 -3.37
N ALA A 13 6.71 -6.45 -2.08
CA ALA A 13 6.22 -7.35 -1.04
C ALA A 13 4.71 -7.63 -1.17
N ALA A 14 3.92 -6.62 -1.60
CA ALA A 14 2.52 -6.81 -1.90
C ALA A 14 2.30 -7.74 -3.10
N TYR A 15 3.11 -7.59 -4.15
CA TYR A 15 3.09 -8.46 -5.31
C TYR A 15 3.42 -9.91 -4.94
N GLU A 16 4.52 -10.13 -4.21
CA GLU A 16 4.95 -11.47 -3.78
C GLU A 16 3.90 -12.14 -2.87
N TYR A 17 3.30 -11.39 -1.94
CA TYR A 17 2.21 -11.91 -1.13
C TYR A 17 1.04 -12.41 -1.98
N VAL A 18 0.68 -11.65 -3.02
CA VAL A 18 -0.42 -12.00 -3.94
C VAL A 18 -0.07 -13.22 -4.79
N GLU A 19 1.17 -13.35 -5.26
CA GLU A 19 1.63 -14.55 -5.98
C GLU A 19 1.59 -15.80 -5.09
N GLU A 20 1.96 -15.68 -3.82
CA GLU A 20 2.01 -16.80 -2.88
C GLU A 20 0.63 -17.21 -2.34
N HIS A 21 -0.23 -16.24 -2.02
CA HIS A 21 -1.47 -16.47 -1.28
C HIS A 21 -2.74 -16.17 -2.08
N GLY A 22 -2.60 -15.55 -3.26
CA GLY A 22 -3.72 -14.97 -4.00
C GLY A 22 -4.29 -13.71 -3.33
N LEU A 23 -5.25 -13.11 -4.01
CA LEU A 23 -6.00 -11.93 -3.53
C LEU A 23 -7.12 -12.25 -2.52
N GLY A 24 -7.19 -13.51 -2.04
CA GLY A 24 -8.38 -14.10 -1.41
C GLY A 24 -9.14 -13.18 -0.44
N VAL A 25 -10.43 -12.96 -0.71
CA VAL A 25 -11.34 -12.13 0.10
C VAL A 25 -11.68 -12.72 1.47
N GLU A 26 -11.30 -13.96 1.72
CA GLU A 26 -11.51 -14.67 2.98
C GLU A 26 -10.83 -14.00 4.18
N LYS A 27 -9.74 -13.25 3.94
CA LYS A 27 -9.04 -12.45 4.95
C LYS A 27 -9.35 -10.96 4.85
N PHE A 28 -10.37 -10.57 4.08
CA PHE A 28 -10.75 -9.18 3.93
C PHE A 28 -11.11 -8.55 5.29
N GLY A 29 -10.62 -7.34 5.54
CA GLY A 29 -10.75 -6.66 6.84
C GLY A 29 -9.83 -7.13 7.96
N ARG A 30 -9.00 -8.15 7.73
CA ARG A 30 -7.98 -8.58 8.68
C ARG A 30 -6.62 -7.99 8.34
N THR A 31 -5.78 -7.89 9.37
CA THR A 31 -4.35 -7.64 9.19
C THR A 31 -3.69 -8.81 8.48
N LEU A 32 -2.90 -8.49 7.46
CA LEU A 32 -2.05 -9.40 6.72
C LEU A 32 -0.62 -9.30 7.23
N TYR A 33 0.10 -10.41 7.19
CA TYR A 33 1.50 -10.47 7.59
C TYR A 33 2.29 -11.10 6.46
N HIS A 34 3.34 -10.42 6.02
CA HIS A 34 4.26 -10.93 5.02
C HIS A 34 5.65 -10.41 5.34
N LYS A 35 6.62 -11.34 5.49
CA LYS A 35 7.96 -11.02 5.99
C LYS A 35 7.88 -10.25 7.32
N ASP A 36 8.47 -9.06 7.37
CA ASP A 36 8.42 -8.16 8.52
C ASP A 36 7.45 -6.99 8.32
N TYR A 37 6.50 -7.11 7.39
CA TYR A 37 5.54 -6.06 7.05
C TYR A 37 4.14 -6.39 7.54
N ILE A 38 3.39 -5.32 7.79
CA ILE A 38 1.98 -5.37 8.17
C ILE A 38 1.17 -4.88 6.97
N GLY A 39 0.21 -5.68 6.54
CA GLY A 39 -0.61 -5.37 5.38
C GLY A 39 -2.10 -5.42 5.66
N PHE A 40 -2.85 -5.03 4.66
CA PHE A 40 -4.30 -5.00 4.68
C PHE A 40 -4.85 -4.97 3.26
N HIS A 41 -6.12 -5.37 3.16
CA HIS A 41 -6.89 -5.15 1.95
C HIS A 41 -7.36 -3.69 1.92
N TRP A 42 -7.09 -3.04 0.80
CA TRP A 42 -7.59 -1.72 0.49
C TRP A 42 -8.60 -1.84 -0.65
N VAL A 43 -9.79 -1.26 -0.44
CA VAL A 43 -10.79 -1.19 -1.49
C VAL A 43 -10.38 -0.04 -2.38
N GLY A 44 -10.10 -0.34 -3.65
CA GLY A 44 -9.87 0.67 -4.68
C GLY A 44 -11.18 1.36 -5.05
N ASP A 45 -11.40 1.61 -6.33
CA ASP A 45 -12.65 2.23 -6.81
C ASP A 45 -13.87 1.37 -6.44
N ILE A 46 -14.54 1.75 -5.34
CA ILE A 46 -15.67 1.03 -4.75
C ILE A 46 -16.83 0.90 -5.75
N PHE A 47 -16.92 1.81 -6.72
CA PHE A 47 -17.96 1.78 -7.74
C PHE A 47 -17.70 0.77 -8.84
N ASP A 48 -16.44 0.54 -9.19
CA ASP A 48 -16.08 -0.57 -10.07
C ASP A 48 -16.44 -1.90 -9.39
N TYR A 49 -16.22 -2.01 -8.08
CA TYR A 49 -16.65 -3.16 -7.28
C TYR A 49 -18.19 -3.33 -7.22
N ILE A 50 -18.93 -2.26 -6.92
CA ILE A 50 -20.40 -2.25 -6.90
C ILE A 50 -20.94 -2.65 -8.28
N SER A 51 -20.37 -2.12 -9.37
CA SER A 51 -20.82 -2.44 -10.73
C SER A 51 -20.52 -3.89 -11.13
N LEU A 52 -19.40 -4.46 -10.67
CA LEU A 52 -18.97 -5.82 -11.02
C LEU A 52 -19.73 -6.89 -10.23
N ILE A 53 -20.07 -6.61 -8.97
CA ILE A 53 -20.92 -7.48 -8.13
C ILE A 53 -22.39 -7.32 -8.49
N MET A 54 -22.83 -6.11 -8.80
CA MET A 54 -24.21 -5.84 -9.17
C MET A 54 -24.44 -5.92 -10.69
N LYS A 55 -24.12 -7.07 -11.30
CA LYS A 55 -24.72 -7.46 -12.60
C LYS A 55 -26.26 -7.49 -12.60
N VAL A 56 -26.88 -7.26 -11.44
CA VAL A 56 -28.31 -7.39 -11.15
C VAL A 56 -28.98 -6.03 -10.91
N VAL A 57 -28.24 -4.91 -10.80
CA VAL A 57 -28.88 -3.62 -10.53
C VAL A 57 -29.29 -2.89 -11.81
N PRO A 58 -30.55 -2.40 -11.90
CA PRO A 58 -31.05 -1.72 -13.09
C PRO A 58 -30.24 -0.48 -13.43
N LYS A 59 -29.98 -0.29 -14.74
CA LYS A 59 -29.17 0.81 -15.31
C LYS A 59 -29.67 2.21 -14.94
N GLU A 60 -30.94 2.32 -14.55
CA GLU A 60 -31.59 3.56 -14.12
C GLU A 60 -31.10 4.04 -12.74
N LEU A 61 -30.63 3.13 -11.87
CA LEU A 61 -30.04 3.50 -10.57
C LEU A 61 -28.59 4.01 -10.74
N LEU A 62 -27.86 3.45 -11.71
CA LEU A 62 -26.45 3.78 -11.99
C LEU A 62 -26.26 5.21 -12.50
N SER A 63 -27.22 5.76 -13.25
CA SER A 63 -27.13 7.13 -13.77
C SER A 63 -27.23 8.21 -12.69
N GLY A 64 -27.99 7.95 -11.62
CA GLY A 64 -28.07 8.81 -10.44
C GLY A 64 -26.88 8.67 -9.50
N LEU A 65 -26.34 7.45 -9.38
CA LEU A 65 -25.18 7.12 -8.54
C LEU A 65 -23.88 7.79 -9.00
N ASN A 66 -23.67 7.95 -10.31
CA ASN A 66 -22.48 8.63 -10.84
C ASN A 66 -22.33 10.07 -10.34
N LYS A 67 -23.43 10.77 -10.07
CA LYS A 67 -23.41 12.14 -9.50
C LYS A 67 -22.97 12.18 -8.04
N TRP A 68 -23.15 11.07 -7.31
CA TRP A 68 -22.84 10.95 -5.89
C TRP A 68 -21.68 9.98 -5.64
N LYS A 69 -20.97 9.60 -6.72
CA LYS A 69 -19.93 8.59 -6.71
C LYS A 69 -18.89 8.90 -5.63
N ASP A 70 -18.26 10.06 -5.76
CA ASP A 70 -17.17 10.48 -4.88
C ASP A 70 -17.63 10.62 -3.42
N LEU A 71 -18.86 11.09 -3.19
CA LEU A 71 -19.42 11.21 -1.85
C LEU A 71 -19.61 9.84 -1.18
N ILE A 72 -20.20 8.90 -1.91
CA ILE A 72 -20.46 7.54 -1.41
C ILE A 72 -19.15 6.80 -1.20
N GLU A 73 -18.20 6.93 -2.13
CA GLU A 73 -16.87 6.35 -2.02
C GLU A 73 -16.17 6.87 -0.75
N THR A 74 -16.17 8.19 -0.55
CA THR A 74 -15.62 8.84 0.65
C THR A 74 -16.29 8.31 1.92
N LEU A 75 -17.62 8.20 1.95
CA LEU A 75 -18.36 7.69 3.11
C LEU A 75 -18.01 6.22 3.42
N VAL A 76 -17.87 5.38 2.40
CA VAL A 76 -17.52 3.97 2.58
C VAL A 76 -16.09 3.84 3.08
N ILE A 77 -15.14 4.61 2.55
CA ILE A 77 -13.75 4.64 3.04
C ILE A 77 -13.71 5.11 4.51
N LEU A 78 -14.46 6.16 4.86
CA LEU A 78 -14.53 6.66 6.24
C LEU A 78 -15.11 5.62 7.19
N LEU A 79 -16.21 4.97 6.81
CA LEU A 79 -16.79 3.88 7.60
C LEU A 79 -15.79 2.72 7.74
N TRP A 80 -15.12 2.34 6.66
CA TRP A 80 -14.12 1.28 6.67
C TRP A 80 -12.97 1.57 7.63
N LEU A 81 -12.40 2.77 7.57
CA LEU A 81 -11.35 3.21 8.50
C LEU A 81 -11.86 3.24 9.94
N LEU A 82 -13.08 3.71 10.18
CA LEU A 82 -13.69 3.74 11.51
C LEU A 82 -13.87 2.33 12.08
N PHE A 83 -14.29 1.35 11.26
CA PHE A 83 -14.41 -0.05 11.66
C PHE A 83 -13.06 -0.73 11.90
N ALA A 84 -12.02 -0.30 11.19
CA ALA A 84 -10.68 -0.84 11.34
C ALA A 84 -9.94 -0.27 12.56
N MET A 85 -10.29 0.94 13.02
CA MET A 85 -9.60 1.60 14.12
C MET A 85 -9.83 0.96 15.50
N PRO A 86 -8.84 1.05 16.42
CA PRO A 86 -9.03 0.61 17.81
C PRO A 86 -10.09 1.44 18.54
N VAL A 87 -11.08 0.75 19.11
CA VAL A 87 -12.18 1.39 19.89
C VAL A 87 -11.78 1.62 21.35
N ARG A 88 -10.69 1.02 21.82
CA ARG A 88 -10.23 1.10 23.22
C ARG A 88 -8.76 1.47 23.28
N TYR A 89 -8.45 2.40 24.17
CA TYR A 89 -7.10 2.86 24.46
C TYR A 89 -6.73 2.58 25.94
N PRO A 90 -5.46 2.24 26.26
CA PRO A 90 -4.35 2.06 25.32
C PRO A 90 -4.52 0.79 24.47
N VAL A 91 -4.04 0.86 23.23
CA VAL A 91 -3.87 -0.30 22.35
C VAL A 91 -2.94 -1.32 23.04
N LYS A 92 -3.19 -2.63 22.90
CA LYS A 92 -2.25 -3.62 23.45
C LYS A 92 -1.06 -3.79 22.52
N GLU A 93 0.11 -4.04 23.10
CA GLU A 93 1.30 -4.35 22.32
C GLU A 93 1.09 -5.60 21.45
N GLY A 94 1.44 -5.49 20.17
CA GLY A 94 1.23 -6.54 19.17
C GLY A 94 -0.14 -6.54 18.47
N ASP A 95 -1.10 -5.71 18.92
CA ASP A 95 -2.35 -5.53 18.19
C ASP A 95 -2.11 -4.73 16.90
N HIS A 96 -2.69 -5.21 15.79
CA HIS A 96 -2.63 -4.57 14.49
C HIS A 96 -4.01 -4.48 13.85
N PHE A 97 -4.27 -3.39 13.15
CA PHE A 97 -5.61 -2.89 12.82
C PHE A 97 -5.94 -2.87 11.32
N GLY A 98 -5.25 -3.68 10.52
CA GLY A 98 -5.47 -3.74 9.07
C GLY A 98 -5.38 -2.35 8.43
N ALA A 99 -6.44 -1.91 7.75
CA ALA A 99 -6.48 -0.58 7.12
C ALA A 99 -6.42 0.58 8.13
N GLY A 100 -6.77 0.34 9.39
CA GLY A 100 -6.63 1.32 10.48
C GLY A 100 -5.17 1.69 10.77
N GLU A 101 -4.20 0.89 10.31
CA GLU A 101 -2.77 1.21 10.40
C GLU A 101 -2.41 2.51 9.66
N LEU A 102 -3.19 2.91 8.64
CA LEU A 102 -3.05 4.18 7.93
C LEU A 102 -3.25 5.40 8.83
N ALA A 103 -3.99 5.27 9.93
CA ALA A 103 -4.20 6.33 10.91
C ALA A 103 -3.07 6.40 11.95
N THR A 104 -1.99 5.63 11.78
CA THR A 104 -0.85 5.64 12.71
C THR A 104 0.14 6.74 12.32
N SER A 105 0.25 7.74 13.19
CA SER A 105 0.98 8.99 12.99
C SER A 105 2.47 8.86 12.71
N ILE A 106 3.10 7.77 13.12
CA ILE A 106 4.52 7.51 12.94
C ILE A 106 4.85 6.72 11.66
N ARG A 107 3.82 6.26 10.92
CA ARG A 107 4.03 5.59 9.64
C ARG A 107 4.02 6.61 8.52
N TYR A 108 4.96 6.44 7.60
CA TYR A 108 5.13 7.32 6.44
C TYR A 108 5.43 6.55 5.15
N GLU A 109 5.40 5.21 5.20
CA GLU A 109 5.71 4.35 4.06
C GLU A 109 4.54 3.42 3.76
N ILE A 110 4.18 3.34 2.48
CA ILE A 110 3.18 2.41 1.99
C ILE A 110 3.55 1.93 0.59
N GLY A 111 3.26 0.68 0.29
CA GLY A 111 3.30 0.17 -1.07
C GLY A 111 2.19 -0.84 -1.26
N CYS A 112 1.53 -0.78 -2.41
CA CYS A 112 0.39 -1.66 -2.70
C CYS A 112 0.57 -2.33 -4.06
N TYR A 113 0.07 -3.55 -4.15
CA TYR A 113 -0.18 -4.21 -5.42
C TYR A 113 -1.68 -4.24 -5.66
N SER A 114 -2.09 -3.81 -6.86
CA SER A 114 -3.49 -3.64 -7.22
C SER A 114 -3.86 -4.51 -8.41
N ASN A 115 -5.03 -5.13 -8.30
CA ASN A 115 -5.79 -5.72 -9.39
C ASN A 115 -7.04 -4.84 -9.62
N VAL A 116 -7.74 -5.03 -10.75
CA VAL A 116 -9.05 -4.44 -11.05
C VAL A 116 -10.06 -4.52 -9.90
N MET A 117 -10.00 -5.54 -9.02
CA MET A 117 -10.93 -5.74 -7.91
C MET A 117 -10.48 -5.19 -6.56
N LEU A 118 -9.22 -5.42 -6.18
CA LEU A 118 -8.73 -5.20 -4.81
C LEU A 118 -7.25 -4.81 -4.83
N SER A 119 -6.87 -4.00 -3.85
CA SER A 119 -5.47 -3.69 -3.58
C SER A 119 -5.04 -4.36 -2.29
N ILE A 120 -3.86 -4.96 -2.27
CA ILE A 120 -3.19 -5.38 -1.05
C ILE A 120 -2.07 -4.39 -0.79
N CYS A 121 -2.12 -3.74 0.36
CA CYS A 121 -1.16 -2.74 0.78
C CYS A 121 -0.34 -3.28 1.94
N PHE A 122 0.95 -2.96 1.96
CA PHE A 122 1.85 -3.22 3.07
C PHE A 122 2.50 -1.93 3.58
N MET A 123 2.81 -1.93 4.87
CA MET A 123 3.51 -0.89 5.60
C MET A 123 4.59 -1.53 6.47
N LYS A 124 5.67 -0.80 6.73
CA LYS A 124 6.68 -1.23 7.71
C LYS A 124 6.09 -1.29 9.11
N LYS A 125 6.60 -2.21 9.93
CA LYS A 125 6.27 -2.26 11.36
C LYS A 125 6.70 -0.97 12.04
N ALA A 126 5.81 -0.47 12.87
CA ALA A 126 6.05 0.71 13.69
C ALA A 126 6.32 0.27 15.14
N PRO A 127 7.17 0.99 15.89
CA PRO A 127 7.32 0.76 17.33
C PRO A 127 5.97 0.92 18.04
N TYR A 128 5.79 0.18 19.14
CA TYR A 128 4.55 0.21 19.92
C TYR A 128 4.23 1.63 20.40
N GLN A 129 2.97 2.03 20.21
CA GLN A 129 2.41 3.25 20.76
C GLN A 129 1.04 2.94 21.40
N PRO A 130 0.72 3.52 22.57
CA PRO A 130 -0.56 3.30 23.24
C PRO A 130 -1.75 3.86 22.44
N ARG A 131 -1.48 4.80 21.52
CA ARG A 131 -2.44 5.39 20.60
C ARG A 131 -1.78 5.48 19.20
N PRO A 132 -2.55 5.35 18.11
CA PRO A 132 -2.04 5.53 16.75
C PRO A 132 -1.51 6.94 16.51
N PHE A 133 -2.04 7.94 17.22
CA PHE A 133 -1.66 9.34 17.08
C PHE A 133 -1.51 10.05 18.42
N LEU A 134 -0.77 11.15 18.39
CA LEU A 134 -0.67 12.11 19.48
C LEU A 134 -1.75 13.17 19.32
N GLU A 135 -2.44 13.50 20.40
CA GLU A 135 -3.43 14.59 20.43
C GLU A 135 -2.71 15.94 20.40
N GLY A 136 -3.18 16.86 19.56
CA GLY A 136 -2.59 18.20 19.43
C GLY A 136 -3.02 18.90 18.14
N ALA A 137 -2.59 20.14 17.97
CA ALA A 137 -2.75 20.84 16.70
C ALA A 137 -1.96 20.13 15.60
N ALA A 138 -2.46 20.16 14.36
CA ALA A 138 -1.76 19.62 13.21
C ALA A 138 -0.33 20.17 13.15
N CYS A 139 0.62 19.32 12.78
CA CYS A 139 2.05 19.61 12.73
C CYS A 139 2.76 20.12 14.00
N SER A 140 2.07 20.36 15.11
CA SER A 140 2.67 20.91 16.35
C SER A 140 3.75 20.03 17.00
N SER A 141 3.81 18.75 16.63
CA SER A 141 4.77 17.77 17.15
C SER A 141 5.53 17.06 16.03
N CYS A 142 5.67 17.68 14.85
CA CYS A 142 6.49 17.11 13.79
C CYS A 142 7.96 17.09 14.23
N PRO A 143 8.64 15.93 14.20
CA PRO A 143 10.08 15.87 14.45
C PRO A 143 10.89 16.61 13.38
N THR A 144 10.33 16.73 12.18
CA THR A 144 10.88 17.42 11.01
C THR A 144 10.18 18.78 10.83
N HIS A 145 9.51 18.99 9.70
CA HIS A 145 8.70 20.15 9.37
C HIS A 145 7.34 19.71 8.82
N CYS A 146 6.38 20.62 8.83
CA CYS A 146 5.10 20.41 8.16
C CYS A 146 5.30 20.47 6.65
N GLU A 147 4.49 19.73 5.90
CA GLU A 147 4.51 19.81 4.45
C GLU A 147 4.03 21.17 3.96
N PHE A 148 4.53 21.59 2.80
CA PHE A 148 4.02 22.75 2.07
C PHE A 148 3.56 22.29 0.69
N PHE A 149 2.46 22.86 0.20
CA PHE A 149 1.98 22.66 -1.15
C PHE A 149 1.53 23.98 -1.77
N MET A 150 1.54 24.03 -3.09
CA MET A 150 1.01 25.19 -3.83
C MET A 150 -0.50 25.03 -3.95
N ASP A 151 -1.24 26.06 -3.55
CA ASP A 151 -2.68 26.12 -3.76
C ASP A 151 -3.04 26.49 -5.21
N ASP A 152 -4.34 26.55 -5.50
CA ASP A 152 -4.86 26.87 -6.84
C ASP A 152 -4.52 28.30 -7.29
N ASP A 153 -4.21 29.19 -6.34
CA ASP A 153 -3.81 30.57 -6.58
C ASP A 153 -2.28 30.71 -6.76
N GLY A 154 -1.53 29.61 -6.58
CA GLY A 154 -0.07 29.56 -6.70
C GLY A 154 0.66 30.09 -5.46
N GLU A 155 -0.03 30.23 -4.33
CA GLU A 155 0.57 30.54 -3.04
C GLU A 155 1.04 29.26 -2.34
N GLU A 156 2.17 29.34 -1.66
CA GLU A 156 2.69 28.23 -0.85
C GLU A 156 1.97 28.22 0.50
N VAL A 157 1.21 27.16 0.74
CA VAL A 157 0.41 26.98 1.95
C VAL A 157 0.96 25.82 2.78
N GLU A 158 1.01 26.02 4.10
CA GLU A 158 1.37 24.97 5.05
C GLU A 158 0.23 23.93 5.14
N GLY A 159 0.58 22.66 4.98
CA GLY A 159 -0.34 21.54 5.12
C GLY A 159 -0.55 21.10 6.57
N GLU A 160 -1.03 19.87 6.74
CA GLU A 160 -1.34 19.31 8.08
C GLU A 160 -0.52 18.06 8.42
N LEU A 161 0.32 17.59 7.49
CA LEU A 161 1.11 16.38 7.62
C LEU A 161 2.60 16.69 7.75
N CYS A 162 3.29 15.91 8.58
CA CYS A 162 4.74 16.00 8.73
C CYS A 162 5.44 15.37 7.52
N VAL A 163 6.54 15.99 7.07
CA VAL A 163 7.40 15.41 6.04
C VAL A 163 8.22 14.25 6.64
N PRO A 164 8.43 13.13 5.92
CA PRO A 164 9.27 12.03 6.41
C PRO A 164 10.68 12.47 6.86
N PRO A 165 11.36 11.68 7.71
CA PRO A 165 12.70 12.00 8.20
C PRO A 165 13.73 12.27 7.11
N ASP A 166 14.67 13.17 7.39
CA ASP A 166 15.78 13.48 6.49
C ASP A 166 16.60 12.23 6.15
N GLY A 167 17.02 12.11 4.88
CA GLY A 167 17.75 10.94 4.38
C GLY A 167 16.87 9.81 3.84
N TYR A 168 15.58 9.77 4.20
CA TYR A 168 14.65 8.72 3.74
C TYR A 168 14.65 8.50 2.21
N TYR A 169 14.59 9.58 1.42
CA TYR A 169 14.60 9.47 -0.04
C TYR A 169 15.94 8.98 -0.60
N ASN A 170 17.05 9.19 0.11
CA ASN A 170 18.34 8.65 -0.28
C ASN A 170 18.42 7.15 0.03
N ASP A 171 17.89 6.75 1.20
CA ASP A 171 17.80 5.35 1.60
C ASP A 171 16.91 4.56 0.62
N GLN A 172 15.75 5.11 0.25
CA GLN A 172 14.88 4.53 -0.77
C GLN A 172 15.57 4.36 -2.13
N LYS A 173 16.39 5.32 -2.56
CA LYS A 173 17.15 5.21 -3.82
C LYS A 173 18.20 4.10 -3.74
N ALA A 174 18.91 4.00 -2.62
CA ALA A 174 19.91 2.94 -2.40
C ALA A 174 19.23 1.55 -2.36
N GLU A 175 18.08 1.46 -1.70
CA GLU A 175 17.24 0.28 -1.61
C GLU A 175 16.67 -0.16 -2.97
N ALA A 176 16.23 0.78 -3.81
CA ALA A 176 15.75 0.49 -5.16
C ALA A 176 16.90 -0.02 -6.06
N ALA A 177 18.08 0.59 -5.99
CA ALA A 177 19.26 0.15 -6.74
C ALA A 177 19.70 -1.28 -6.35
N ALA A 178 19.52 -1.67 -5.09
CA ALA A 178 19.81 -3.03 -4.64
C ALA A 178 18.85 -4.07 -5.26
N LEU A 179 17.57 -3.74 -5.45
CA LEU A 179 16.59 -4.62 -6.10
C LEU A 179 16.88 -4.83 -7.59
N GLU A 180 17.23 -3.76 -8.32
CA GLU A 180 17.61 -3.86 -9.75
C GLU A 180 18.87 -4.72 -9.96
N ASN A 181 19.83 -4.64 -9.03
CA ASN A 181 21.03 -5.47 -9.10
C ASN A 181 20.70 -6.97 -8.95
N ILE A 182 19.73 -7.33 -8.11
CA ILE A 182 19.32 -8.74 -7.94
C ILE A 182 18.59 -9.26 -9.18
N SER A 183 17.71 -8.47 -9.80
CA SER A 183 16.99 -8.89 -11.02
C SER A 183 17.95 -9.05 -12.22
N SER A 184 18.96 -8.19 -12.35
CA SER A 184 19.96 -8.29 -13.42
C SER A 184 20.80 -9.58 -13.37
N VAL A 185 21.04 -10.14 -12.18
CA VAL A 185 21.76 -11.41 -12.02
C VAL A 185 20.90 -12.60 -12.48
N GLY A 186 19.58 -12.54 -12.27
CA GLY A 186 18.63 -13.55 -12.74
C GLY A 186 18.57 -13.67 -14.27
N ASP A 187 18.58 -12.53 -14.97
CA ASP A 187 18.56 -12.49 -16.44
C ASP A 187 19.87 -13.02 -17.06
N ILE A 188 21.03 -12.74 -16.45
CA ILE A 188 22.31 -13.25 -16.94
C ILE A 188 22.39 -14.78 -16.84
N VAL A 189 21.82 -15.37 -15.78
CA VAL A 189 21.78 -16.83 -15.61
C VAL A 189 20.82 -17.48 -16.60
N GLY A 190 19.66 -16.87 -16.86
CA GLY A 190 18.68 -17.37 -17.85
C GLY A 190 19.19 -17.35 -19.29
N VAL A 191 19.89 -16.29 -19.70
CA VAL A 191 20.44 -16.13 -21.06
C VAL A 191 21.63 -17.05 -21.31
N SER A 192 22.36 -17.47 -20.27
CA SER A 192 23.53 -18.35 -20.39
C SER A 192 23.18 -19.84 -20.46
N ILE A 193 22.10 -20.27 -19.80
CA ILE A 193 21.71 -21.68 -19.72
C ILE A 193 21.00 -22.14 -21.00
N LEU A 194 20.18 -21.28 -21.63
CA LEU A 194 19.44 -21.61 -22.85
C LEU A 194 20.34 -22.08 -24.02
N PRO A 195 21.41 -21.34 -24.41
CA PRO A 195 22.28 -21.77 -25.50
C PRO A 195 23.08 -23.03 -25.16
N ILE A 196 23.48 -23.22 -23.90
CA ILE A 196 24.18 -24.44 -23.46
C ILE A 196 23.23 -25.66 -23.51
N ALA A 197 21.99 -25.51 -23.07
CA ALA A 197 20.97 -26.56 -23.14
C ALA A 197 20.63 -26.93 -24.60
N ILE A 198 20.53 -25.93 -25.49
CA ILE A 198 20.33 -26.16 -26.92
C ILE A 198 21.52 -26.90 -27.54
N LEU A 199 22.76 -26.51 -27.20
CA LEU A 199 23.97 -27.19 -27.69
C LEU A 199 24.07 -28.63 -27.18
N LEU A 200 23.72 -28.89 -25.92
CA LEU A 200 23.66 -30.24 -25.35
C LEU A 200 22.59 -31.10 -26.01
N MET A 201 21.41 -30.55 -26.30
CA MET A 201 20.37 -31.25 -27.06
C MET A 201 20.82 -31.59 -28.49
N ILE A 202 21.45 -30.64 -29.20
CA ILE A 202 21.99 -30.88 -30.55
C ILE A 202 23.08 -31.97 -30.52
N TRP A 203 23.95 -31.96 -29.50
CA TRP A 203 24.98 -32.99 -29.32
C TRP A 203 24.37 -34.37 -29.02
N TRP A 204 23.30 -34.43 -28.20
CA TRP A 204 22.61 -35.67 -27.89
C TRP A 204 21.84 -36.26 -29.09
N ILE A 205 21.24 -35.42 -29.94
CA ILE A 205 20.54 -35.84 -31.17
C ILE A 205 21.52 -36.36 -32.24
N ARG A 206 22.77 -35.89 -32.23
CA ARG A 206 23.82 -36.29 -33.19
C ARG A 206 24.57 -37.58 -32.81
N ARG A 207 24.27 -38.17 -31.66
CA ARG A 207 24.88 -39.41 -31.17
C ARG A 207 23.94 -40.59 -31.38
#